data_AF-A0A4Z2B4K1-F1
#
_entry.id   AF-A0A4Z2B4K1-F1
#
_cell.length_a   1.000
_cell.length_b   1.000
_cell.length_c   1.000
_cell.angle_alpha   90.00
_cell.angle_beta   90.00
_cell.angle_gamma   90.00
#
_symmetry.space_group_name_H-M   'P 1'
#
loop_
_entity.id
_entity.type
_entity.pdbx_description
1 polymer ?
#
loop_
_entity_poly.entity_id
_entity_poly.type
_entity_poly.pdbx_seq_one_letter_code
_entity_poly.pdbx_strand_id
1 'polypeptide(L)'
;MALSGHMLARVYGLLLSLLGFYSFLAAGRIETVDLEAPELTCSEALIDCRMSSGSPYSAALPDPDDTVIVTRVHLTEVLCCPDKQDCDACLRILIELREVDEAQELPAESGNHQEDAGSVKVCLSSPGSSELCKTVQFNLPYSSLEQAHRHHTYEVQLTERVMFGVPVVVQVDSQSHGPANITTITVPSLEEVCSMDLEGTVKECDAPKLRVVTDPKRDVVLLQLENAAAGKEVMCQMVMDEMPGEFFIWPKGNREVVLPSNTVAPCLCFQIWWTGNGVRREFCPFKNQPGLVERMVHNISVSMAETQMRDGKTGLTCNVTAPCRLEAEVWLCEKGQPGGQCEEVWGSRQRLHNHADASWRITPYGHLWAGEFNVSSKPRLCVQMKIAGMESSVGASVSICRLSLEMEPAPFYWITAHFFVLTGSLFTTRGPQRKYAGGG
;
A
#
# COMPACT_ATOMS: atom_id res chain seq x y z
N MET A 1 -3.70 -7.19 55.41
CA MET A 1 -3.41 -6.30 54.27
C MET A 1 -4.45 -6.59 53.21
N ALA A 2 -5.42 -5.70 53.00
CA ALA A 2 -6.50 -5.92 52.04
C ALA A 2 -6.29 -4.99 50.84
N LEU A 3 -6.04 -5.57 49.66
CA LEU A 3 -6.08 -4.79 48.42
C LEU A 3 -7.54 -4.41 48.15
N SER A 4 -7.80 -3.09 48.07
CA SER A 4 -9.12 -2.55 47.74
C SER A 4 -9.62 -3.11 46.41
N GLY A 5 -10.87 -3.57 46.36
CA GLY A 5 -11.48 -4.16 45.16
C GLY A 5 -11.45 -3.24 43.93
N HIS A 6 -11.31 -1.93 44.12
CA HIS A 6 -11.09 -0.96 43.04
C HIS A 6 -9.79 -1.21 42.24
N MET A 7 -8.72 -1.71 42.87
CA MET A 7 -7.48 -2.05 42.15
C MET A 7 -7.70 -3.26 41.24
N LEU A 8 -8.37 -4.31 41.74
CA LEU A 8 -8.72 -5.50 40.96
C LEU A 8 -9.62 -5.15 39.78
N ALA A 9 -10.71 -4.40 40.00
CA ALA A 9 -11.61 -3.98 38.93
C ALA A 9 -10.90 -3.18 37.83
N ARG A 10 -9.94 -2.32 38.19
CA ARG A 10 -9.17 -1.52 37.23
C ARG A 10 -8.17 -2.34 36.43
N VAL A 11 -7.54 -3.34 37.06
CA VAL A 11 -6.64 -4.30 36.39
C VAL A 11 -7.42 -5.20 35.43
N TYR A 12 -8.58 -5.73 35.84
CA TYR A 12 -9.46 -6.51 34.95
C TYR A 12 -9.99 -5.69 33.78
N GLY A 13 -10.38 -4.42 34.00
CA GLY A 13 -10.80 -3.52 32.91
C GLY A 13 -9.68 -3.22 31.90
N LEU A 14 -8.44 -3.04 32.37
CA LEU A 14 -7.27 -2.88 31.49
C LEU A 14 -6.95 -4.17 30.72
N LEU A 15 -7.04 -5.34 31.36
CA LEU A 15 -6.85 -6.64 30.70
C LEU A 15 -7.93 -6.93 29.64
N LEU A 16 -9.20 -6.63 29.93
CA LEU A 16 -10.29 -6.76 28.95
C LEU A 16 -10.14 -5.78 27.79
N SER A 17 -9.70 -4.54 28.05
CA SER A 17 -9.40 -3.56 26.99
C SER A 17 -8.21 -4.00 26.12
N LEU A 18 -7.16 -4.57 26.72
CA LEU A 18 -6.02 -5.13 26.00
C LEU A 18 -6.40 -6.37 25.18
N LEU A 19 -7.24 -7.27 25.72
CA LEU A 19 -7.78 -8.42 24.98
C LEU A 19 -8.65 -7.97 23.80
N GLY A 20 -9.53 -6.98 24.00
CA GLY A 20 -10.31 -6.38 22.91
C GLY A 20 -9.41 -5.76 21.82
N PHE A 21 -8.36 -5.03 22.23
CA PHE A 21 -7.42 -4.42 21.29
C PHE A 21 -6.57 -5.46 20.53
N TYR A 22 -6.20 -6.58 21.18
CA TYR A 22 -5.54 -7.71 20.51
C TYR A 22 -6.45 -8.40 19.49
N SER A 23 -7.75 -8.53 19.77
CA SER A 23 -8.72 -9.05 18.80
C SER A 23 -8.88 -8.16 17.56
N PHE A 24 -8.67 -6.84 17.68
CA PHE A 24 -8.66 -5.91 16.54
C PHE A 24 -7.34 -5.89 15.75
N LEU A 25 -6.27 -6.49 16.26
CA LEU A 25 -4.97 -6.60 15.58
C LEU A 25 -4.75 -7.96 14.90
N ALA A 26 -5.71 -8.87 15.00
CA ALA A 26 -5.77 -10.04 14.14
C ALA A 26 -6.20 -9.61 12.73
N ALA A 27 -5.24 -9.19 11.91
CA ALA A 27 -5.44 -9.10 10.47
C ALA A 27 -5.91 -10.48 9.98
N GLY A 28 -7.17 -10.55 9.53
CA GLY A 28 -7.84 -11.81 9.21
C GLY A 28 -7.12 -12.49 8.05
N ARG A 29 -6.36 -13.56 8.33
CA ARG A 29 -5.67 -14.31 7.29
C ARG A 29 -6.70 -15.03 6.42
N ILE A 30 -6.81 -14.61 5.16
CA ILE A 30 -7.65 -15.27 4.15
C ILE A 30 -7.22 -16.74 4.06
N GLU A 31 -8.21 -17.65 4.06
CA GLU A 31 -7.97 -19.09 3.97
C GLU A 31 -7.36 -19.42 2.60
N THR A 32 -6.21 -20.11 2.60
CA THR A 32 -5.59 -20.61 1.37
C THR A 32 -6.10 -22.03 1.09
N VAL A 33 -6.69 -22.23 -0.08
CA VAL A 33 -7.30 -23.49 -0.51
C VAL A 33 -6.49 -24.05 -1.68
N ASP A 34 -6.05 -25.29 -1.55
CA ASP A 34 -5.33 -25.99 -2.62
C ASP A 34 -6.30 -26.38 -3.74
N LEU A 35 -5.89 -26.22 -4.99
CA LEU A 35 -6.78 -26.34 -6.16
C LEU A 35 -7.07 -27.80 -6.57
N GLU A 36 -6.64 -28.77 -5.75
CA GLU A 36 -7.10 -30.17 -5.78
C GLU A 36 -8.55 -30.32 -5.24
N ALA A 37 -9.10 -29.32 -4.57
CA ALA A 37 -10.50 -29.32 -4.13
C ALA A 37 -11.47 -29.24 -5.34
N PRO A 38 -12.52 -30.09 -5.41
CA PRO A 38 -13.45 -30.08 -6.53
C PRO A 38 -14.30 -28.80 -6.55
N GLU A 39 -14.55 -28.28 -7.76
CA GLU A 39 -15.34 -27.08 -8.07
C GLU A 39 -16.77 -27.15 -7.49
N LEU A 40 -17.30 -28.37 -7.34
CA LEU A 40 -18.55 -28.72 -6.66
C LEU A 40 -18.25 -29.73 -5.54
N THR A 41 -18.77 -29.48 -4.34
CA THR A 41 -18.89 -30.49 -3.27
C THR A 41 -20.34 -30.52 -2.78
N CYS A 42 -20.90 -31.71 -2.58
CA CYS A 42 -22.26 -31.89 -2.09
C CYS A 42 -22.22 -32.81 -0.85
N SER A 43 -23.12 -32.58 0.11
CA SER A 43 -23.24 -33.42 1.31
C SER A 43 -23.50 -34.89 0.95
N GLU A 44 -22.99 -35.84 1.74
CA GLU A 44 -23.05 -37.29 1.48
C GLU A 44 -24.48 -37.85 1.25
N ALA A 45 -25.51 -37.13 1.70
CA ALA A 45 -26.91 -37.51 1.51
C ALA A 45 -27.46 -37.18 0.10
N LEU A 46 -26.80 -36.31 -0.68
CA LEU A 46 -27.20 -35.98 -2.06
C LEU A 46 -26.59 -36.96 -3.06
N ILE A 47 -27.41 -37.46 -3.98
CA ILE A 47 -27.04 -38.48 -4.97
C ILE A 47 -26.84 -37.81 -6.34
N ASP A 48 -25.89 -38.32 -7.14
CA ASP A 48 -25.64 -37.90 -8.52
C ASP A 48 -25.50 -36.38 -8.73
N CYS A 49 -24.82 -35.70 -7.80
CA CYS A 49 -24.64 -34.25 -7.83
C CYS A 49 -23.79 -33.81 -9.03
N ARG A 50 -24.37 -32.99 -9.92
CA ARG A 50 -23.77 -32.55 -11.19
C ARG A 50 -23.85 -31.04 -11.34
N MET A 51 -22.80 -30.45 -11.91
CA MET A 51 -22.76 -29.05 -12.28
C MET A 51 -22.88 -28.90 -13.79
N SER A 52 -23.71 -27.94 -14.22
CA SER A 52 -23.74 -27.47 -15.61
C SER A 52 -23.45 -25.97 -15.64
N SER A 53 -22.54 -25.56 -16.52
CA SER A 53 -22.17 -24.16 -16.74
C SER A 53 -22.82 -23.64 -18.03
N GLY A 54 -23.36 -22.43 -17.99
CA GLY A 54 -24.02 -21.84 -19.15
C GLY A 54 -23.97 -20.31 -19.13
N SER A 55 -24.32 -19.68 -20.26
CA SER A 55 -24.65 -18.25 -20.24
C SER A 55 -25.87 -18.02 -19.33
N PRO A 56 -26.13 -16.81 -18.81
CA PRO A 56 -27.35 -16.53 -18.02
C PRO A 56 -28.66 -16.92 -18.75
N TYR A 57 -28.64 -16.91 -20.09
CA TYR A 57 -29.71 -17.34 -21.00
C TYR A 57 -29.70 -18.83 -21.37
N SER A 58 -28.68 -19.58 -20.95
CA SER A 58 -28.49 -21.02 -21.25
C SER A 58 -28.47 -21.89 -19.99
N ALA A 59 -28.19 -21.31 -18.83
CA ALA A 59 -28.34 -21.98 -17.54
C ALA A 59 -29.82 -22.26 -17.30
N ALA A 60 -30.19 -23.54 -17.38
CA ALA A 60 -31.55 -24.03 -17.16
C ALA A 60 -32.11 -23.46 -15.85
N LEU A 61 -33.35 -23.01 -15.91
CA LEU A 61 -34.10 -22.72 -14.69
C LEU A 61 -34.39 -24.06 -13.99
N PRO A 62 -34.47 -24.09 -12.65
CA PRO A 62 -35.10 -25.20 -11.94
C PRO A 62 -36.48 -25.50 -12.55
N ASP A 63 -36.75 -26.76 -12.92
CA ASP A 63 -37.69 -27.22 -13.99
C ASP A 63 -39.16 -26.77 -13.84
N PRO A 64 -40.08 -27.63 -13.34
CA PRO A 64 -41.36 -27.16 -12.80
C PRO A 64 -41.76 -27.74 -11.43
N ASP A 65 -41.14 -28.85 -10.98
CA ASP A 65 -41.60 -29.73 -9.90
C ASP A 65 -40.52 -29.97 -8.81
N ASP A 66 -39.48 -29.11 -8.74
CA ASP A 66 -38.35 -29.26 -7.81
C ASP A 66 -38.78 -29.09 -6.33
N THR A 67 -38.53 -30.10 -5.49
CA THR A 67 -39.00 -30.19 -4.10
C THR A 67 -38.12 -29.47 -3.07
N VAL A 68 -37.19 -28.59 -3.48
CA VAL A 68 -36.16 -28.00 -2.62
C VAL A 68 -36.25 -26.48 -2.46
N ILE A 69 -35.93 -26.01 -1.24
CA ILE A 69 -35.86 -24.59 -0.86
C ILE A 69 -34.45 -24.24 -0.37
N VAL A 70 -33.92 -23.08 -0.79
CA VAL A 70 -32.68 -22.52 -0.23
C VAL A 70 -32.99 -21.83 1.10
N THR A 71 -32.39 -22.33 2.19
CA THR A 71 -32.56 -21.74 3.53
C THR A 71 -31.49 -20.71 3.87
N ARG A 72 -30.25 -20.89 3.41
CA ARG A 72 -29.14 -19.94 3.61
C ARG A 72 -28.13 -20.00 2.49
N VAL A 73 -27.45 -18.87 2.29
CA VAL A 73 -26.25 -18.75 1.46
C VAL A 73 -25.16 -18.14 2.34
N HIS A 74 -24.04 -18.85 2.47
CA HIS A 74 -22.84 -18.41 3.17
C HIS A 74 -21.72 -18.19 2.15
N LEU A 75 -21.15 -16.98 2.16
CA LEU A 75 -20.07 -16.56 1.29
C LEU A 75 -18.77 -16.46 2.09
N THR A 76 -17.65 -16.90 1.52
CA THR A 76 -16.34 -16.82 2.17
C THR A 76 -15.24 -16.57 1.13
N GLU A 77 -14.45 -15.53 1.35
CA GLU A 77 -13.29 -15.20 0.52
C GLU A 77 -12.14 -16.16 0.84
N VAL A 78 -11.57 -16.76 -0.20
CA VAL A 78 -10.46 -17.70 -0.11
C VAL A 78 -9.43 -17.42 -1.21
N LEU A 79 -8.19 -17.85 -1.02
CA LEU A 79 -7.17 -17.83 -2.07
C LEU A 79 -7.07 -19.23 -2.69
N CYS A 80 -7.43 -19.35 -3.97
CA CYS A 80 -7.26 -20.58 -4.74
C CYS A 80 -5.81 -20.69 -5.21
N CYS A 81 -5.05 -21.60 -4.61
CA CYS A 81 -3.60 -21.72 -4.79
C CYS A 81 -3.23 -23.03 -5.53
N PRO A 82 -3.02 -23.03 -6.86
CA PRO A 82 -2.46 -24.20 -7.53
C PRO A 82 -1.02 -24.44 -7.06
N ASP A 83 -0.72 -25.65 -6.56
CA ASP A 83 0.62 -26.03 -6.06
C ASP A 83 1.21 -25.06 -5.01
N LYS A 84 0.34 -24.36 -4.25
CA LYS A 84 0.69 -23.33 -3.23
C LYS A 84 1.43 -22.10 -3.78
N GLN A 85 1.32 -21.83 -5.08
CA GLN A 85 1.85 -20.64 -5.76
C GLN A 85 0.79 -20.03 -6.68
N ASP A 86 1.09 -18.87 -7.29
CA ASP A 86 0.23 -18.20 -8.28
C ASP A 86 -1.27 -18.17 -7.90
N CYS A 87 -1.57 -17.80 -6.65
CA CYS A 87 -2.93 -17.89 -6.13
C CYS A 87 -3.86 -16.78 -6.63
N ASP A 88 -5.07 -17.15 -7.02
CA ASP A 88 -6.15 -16.24 -7.41
C ASP A 88 -7.12 -15.98 -6.26
N ALA A 89 -7.84 -14.85 -6.32
CA ALA A 89 -9.02 -14.62 -5.49
C ALA A 89 -10.15 -15.59 -5.87
N CYS A 90 -10.71 -16.23 -4.84
CA CYS A 90 -11.82 -17.15 -4.98
C CYS A 90 -12.94 -16.82 -3.98
N LEU A 91 -14.16 -17.17 -4.37
CA LEU A 91 -15.34 -17.11 -3.54
C LEU A 91 -15.87 -18.52 -3.32
N ARG A 92 -15.84 -18.99 -2.07
CA ARG A 92 -16.53 -20.22 -1.65
C ARG A 92 -17.98 -19.85 -1.33
N ILE A 93 -18.91 -20.55 -1.97
CA ILE A 93 -20.36 -20.36 -1.85
C ILE A 93 -20.93 -21.64 -1.24
N LEU A 94 -21.35 -21.59 0.02
CA LEU A 94 -22.03 -22.69 0.72
C LEU A 94 -23.53 -22.41 0.75
N ILE A 95 -24.33 -23.35 0.27
CA ILE A 95 -25.79 -23.25 0.15
C ILE A 95 -26.41 -24.32 1.03
N GLU A 96 -27.21 -23.90 2.01
CA GLU A 96 -28.04 -24.80 2.83
C GLU A 96 -29.41 -24.98 2.16
N LEU A 97 -29.83 -26.22 2.00
CA LEU A 97 -31.08 -26.62 1.33
C LEU A 97 -31.97 -27.44 2.25
N ARG A 98 -33.28 -27.36 2.05
CA ARG A 98 -34.28 -28.25 2.67
C ARG A 98 -35.35 -28.69 1.68
N GLU A 99 -35.98 -29.81 1.99
CA GLU A 99 -37.14 -30.34 1.29
C GLU A 99 -38.42 -29.56 1.67
N VAL A 100 -39.37 -29.45 0.74
CA VAL A 100 -40.70 -28.84 0.99
C VAL A 100 -41.60 -29.86 1.68
N ASP A 101 -42.09 -29.53 2.88
CA ASP A 101 -43.13 -30.33 3.55
C ASP A 101 -44.47 -30.19 2.79
N GLU A 102 -44.82 -31.15 1.93
CA GLU A 102 -46.13 -31.19 1.25
C GLU A 102 -47.27 -31.45 2.23
N ALA A 103 -47.86 -30.37 2.74
CA ALA A 103 -49.06 -30.42 3.56
C ALA A 103 -50.34 -30.67 2.72
N GLN A 104 -50.54 -31.93 2.32
CA GLN A 104 -51.84 -32.60 2.27
C GLN A 104 -52.92 -32.10 1.26
N GLU A 105 -52.98 -32.72 0.07
CA GLU A 105 -54.24 -33.20 -0.54
C GLU A 105 -54.00 -34.56 -1.26
N LEU A 106 -55.02 -35.42 -1.33
CA LEU A 106 -54.99 -36.83 -1.78
C LEU A 106 -55.91 -37.04 -3.02
N PRO A 107 -55.88 -38.18 -3.75
CA PRO A 107 -54.92 -39.31 -3.73
C PRO A 107 -54.33 -39.66 -5.13
N ALA A 108 -53.37 -40.59 -5.14
CA ALA A 108 -52.67 -41.09 -6.32
C ALA A 108 -53.54 -41.59 -7.51
N GLU A 109 -53.20 -41.12 -8.71
CA GLU A 109 -53.35 -41.92 -9.95
C GLU A 109 -51.98 -42.27 -10.54
N SER A 110 -51.69 -43.58 -10.48
CA SER A 110 -50.72 -44.34 -11.27
C SER A 110 -49.83 -43.60 -12.30
N GLY A 111 -48.53 -43.48 -11.95
CA GLY A 111 -47.51 -44.06 -12.83
C GLY A 111 -46.56 -43.12 -13.58
N ASN A 112 -45.64 -42.50 -12.84
CA ASN A 112 -44.22 -42.71 -13.12
C ASN A 112 -43.44 -42.51 -11.81
N HIS A 113 -42.38 -43.30 -11.59
CA HIS A 113 -41.42 -42.97 -10.53
C HIS A 113 -40.49 -41.90 -11.07
N GLN A 114 -40.94 -40.64 -11.02
CA GLN A 114 -40.03 -39.51 -11.12
C GLN A 114 -39.11 -39.60 -9.90
N GLU A 115 -37.79 -39.64 -10.11
CA GLU A 115 -36.85 -39.52 -9.01
C GLU A 115 -36.97 -38.09 -8.45
N ASP A 116 -36.98 -37.93 -7.12
CA ASP A 116 -37.07 -36.62 -6.47
C ASP A 116 -35.80 -35.82 -6.74
N ALA A 117 -35.78 -35.16 -7.90
CA ALA A 117 -34.69 -34.32 -8.35
C ALA A 117 -34.83 -32.92 -7.73
N GLY A 118 -33.69 -32.36 -7.34
CA GLY A 118 -33.59 -30.97 -6.93
C GLY A 118 -32.54 -30.25 -7.75
N SER A 119 -32.79 -28.98 -8.05
CA SER A 119 -31.80 -28.13 -8.69
C SER A 119 -31.77 -26.71 -8.13
N VAL A 120 -30.60 -26.10 -8.26
CA VAL A 120 -30.31 -24.76 -7.75
C VAL A 120 -29.51 -24.01 -8.81
N LYS A 121 -29.95 -22.80 -9.15
CA LYS A 121 -29.24 -21.90 -10.05
C LYS A 121 -28.47 -20.86 -9.23
N VAL A 122 -27.18 -20.74 -9.49
CA VAL A 122 -26.27 -19.79 -8.84
C VAL A 122 -25.74 -18.85 -9.91
N CYS A 123 -25.99 -17.55 -9.76
CA CYS A 123 -25.51 -16.51 -10.67
C CYS A 123 -24.62 -15.50 -9.92
N LEU A 124 -23.45 -15.21 -10.50
CA LEU A 124 -22.49 -14.24 -9.99
C LEU A 124 -22.45 -13.05 -10.96
N SER A 125 -22.64 -11.85 -10.44
CA SER A 125 -22.47 -10.60 -11.19
C SER A 125 -21.49 -9.67 -10.48
N SER A 126 -20.67 -8.96 -11.26
CA SER A 126 -19.71 -7.98 -10.77
C SER A 126 -19.55 -6.81 -11.76
N PRO A 127 -19.29 -5.58 -11.30
CA PRO A 127 -19.13 -4.43 -12.17
C PRO A 127 -18.08 -4.63 -13.26
N GLY A 128 -18.51 -4.54 -14.52
CA GLY A 128 -17.63 -4.67 -15.69
C GLY A 128 -17.36 -6.10 -16.17
N SER A 129 -17.90 -7.12 -15.50
CA SER A 129 -17.89 -8.51 -15.97
C SER A 129 -19.22 -8.88 -16.64
N SER A 130 -19.20 -9.91 -17.49
CA SER A 130 -20.41 -10.68 -17.80
C SER A 130 -20.86 -11.46 -16.56
N GLU A 131 -22.17 -11.60 -16.41
CA GLU A 131 -22.78 -12.50 -15.42
C GLU A 131 -22.43 -13.97 -15.73
N LEU A 132 -22.05 -14.72 -14.69
CA LEU A 132 -21.73 -16.14 -14.76
C LEU A 132 -22.80 -16.92 -14.00
N CYS A 133 -23.52 -17.83 -14.68
CA CYS A 133 -24.51 -18.68 -14.05
C CYS A 133 -24.16 -20.17 -14.17
N LYS A 134 -24.38 -20.92 -13.10
CA LYS A 134 -24.27 -22.37 -13.05
C LYS A 134 -25.52 -22.97 -12.46
N THR A 135 -25.95 -24.12 -12.98
CA THR A 135 -27.07 -24.89 -12.44
C THR A 135 -26.51 -26.19 -11.88
N VAL A 136 -26.72 -26.40 -10.58
CA VAL A 136 -26.40 -27.66 -9.89
C VAL A 136 -27.67 -28.50 -9.86
N GLN A 137 -27.56 -29.77 -10.26
CA GLN A 137 -28.64 -30.76 -10.25
C GLN A 137 -28.21 -31.94 -9.38
N PHE A 138 -29.13 -32.51 -8.61
CA PHE A 138 -28.89 -33.65 -7.73
C PHE A 138 -30.19 -34.42 -7.50
N ASN A 139 -30.06 -35.68 -7.08
CA ASN A 139 -31.18 -36.52 -6.66
C ASN A 139 -31.23 -36.58 -5.13
N LEU A 140 -32.43 -36.49 -4.56
CA LEU A 140 -32.67 -36.68 -3.14
C LEU A 140 -32.71 -38.18 -2.79
N PRO A 141 -32.33 -38.56 -1.56
CA PRO A 141 -32.40 -39.94 -1.10
C PRO A 141 -33.86 -40.32 -0.79
N TYR A 142 -34.39 -41.35 -1.44
CA TYR A 142 -35.78 -41.81 -1.29
C TYR A 142 -36.21 -41.96 0.17
N SER A 143 -37.12 -41.09 0.61
CA SER A 143 -37.62 -41.01 1.98
C SER A 143 -38.69 -42.06 2.23
N SER A 144 -38.27 -43.27 2.64
CA SER A 144 -39.23 -44.28 3.12
C SER A 144 -40.05 -43.73 4.29
N LEU A 145 -41.38 -43.95 4.25
CA LEU A 145 -42.43 -43.37 5.11
C LEU A 145 -42.21 -43.40 6.65
N GLU A 146 -41.22 -44.14 7.15
CA GLU A 146 -40.86 -44.22 8.57
C GLU A 146 -39.96 -43.04 9.04
N GLN A 147 -39.45 -42.17 8.15
CA GLN A 147 -38.45 -41.14 8.47
C GLN A 147 -38.92 -39.68 8.38
N ALA A 148 -40.22 -39.45 8.18
CA ALA A 148 -40.87 -38.14 7.96
C ALA A 148 -40.82 -37.11 9.12
N HIS A 149 -39.89 -37.26 10.09
CA HIS A 149 -39.71 -36.38 11.25
C HIS A 149 -38.26 -35.90 11.44
N ARG A 150 -37.42 -36.03 10.40
CA ARG A 150 -36.14 -35.32 10.33
C ARG A 150 -36.18 -34.37 9.15
N HIS A 151 -36.21 -33.07 9.42
CA HIS A 151 -35.91 -32.05 8.42
C HIS A 151 -34.44 -32.19 8.01
N HIS A 152 -34.18 -33.01 6.99
CA HIS A 152 -32.85 -33.13 6.42
C HIS A 152 -32.45 -31.78 5.84
N THR A 153 -31.29 -31.28 6.27
CA THR A 153 -30.66 -30.10 5.70
C THR A 153 -29.50 -30.61 4.87
N TYR A 154 -29.50 -30.26 3.58
CA TYR A 154 -28.47 -30.66 2.63
C TYR A 154 -27.54 -29.48 2.35
N GLU A 155 -26.29 -29.76 2.00
CA GLU A 155 -25.28 -28.73 1.73
C GLU A 155 -24.70 -28.89 0.33
N VAL A 156 -24.61 -27.77 -0.39
CA VAL A 156 -23.96 -27.67 -1.70
C VAL A 156 -22.93 -26.55 -1.63
N GLN A 157 -21.68 -26.86 -1.96
CA GLN A 157 -20.56 -25.92 -1.95
C GLN A 157 -19.99 -25.75 -3.36
N LEU A 158 -19.90 -24.52 -3.82
CA LEU A 158 -19.23 -24.12 -5.07
C LEU A 158 -17.98 -23.29 -4.74
N THR A 159 -16.98 -23.30 -5.63
CA THR A 159 -15.83 -22.38 -5.54
C THR A 159 -15.59 -21.69 -6.89
N GLU A 160 -15.72 -20.37 -6.92
CA GLU A 160 -15.60 -19.55 -8.14
C GLU A 160 -14.39 -18.62 -8.08
N ARG A 161 -13.69 -18.42 -9.20
CA ARG A 161 -12.65 -17.37 -9.31
C ARG A 161 -13.30 -16.00 -9.48
N VAL A 162 -12.78 -15.00 -8.77
CA VAL A 162 -13.30 -13.62 -8.74
C VAL A 162 -12.17 -12.59 -8.83
N MET A 163 -12.50 -11.31 -9.00
CA MET A 163 -11.50 -10.24 -9.08
C MET A 163 -11.28 -9.56 -7.72
N PHE A 164 -10.02 -9.31 -7.34
CA PHE A 164 -9.67 -8.54 -6.14
C PHE A 164 -10.27 -7.12 -6.16
N GLY A 165 -10.75 -6.64 -5.02
CA GLY A 165 -11.25 -5.28 -4.83
C GLY A 165 -12.61 -4.97 -5.49
N VAL A 166 -13.29 -5.97 -6.05
CA VAL A 166 -14.57 -5.80 -6.76
C VAL A 166 -15.71 -6.40 -5.93
N PRO A 167 -16.85 -5.71 -5.74
CA PRO A 167 -18.02 -6.30 -5.13
C PRO A 167 -18.65 -7.34 -6.07
N VAL A 168 -18.96 -8.51 -5.51
CA VAL A 168 -19.62 -9.62 -6.20
C VAL A 168 -21.00 -9.81 -5.59
N VAL A 169 -22.03 -9.79 -6.43
CA VAL A 169 -23.40 -10.13 -6.05
C VAL A 169 -23.64 -11.58 -6.46
N VAL A 170 -23.98 -12.42 -5.49
CA VAL A 170 -24.37 -13.82 -5.68
C VAL A 170 -25.88 -13.92 -5.52
N GLN A 171 -26.56 -14.36 -6.57
CA GLN A 171 -27.97 -14.72 -6.54
C GLN A 171 -28.08 -16.25 -6.56
N VAL A 172 -28.84 -16.80 -5.62
CA VAL A 172 -29.17 -18.23 -5.56
C VAL A 172 -30.69 -18.40 -5.67
N ASP A 173 -31.11 -19.08 -6.73
CA ASP A 173 -32.50 -19.36 -7.06
C ASP A 173 -32.79 -20.86 -6.90
N SER A 174 -33.82 -21.18 -6.11
CA SER A 174 -34.50 -22.48 -6.04
C SER A 174 -35.97 -22.30 -6.39
N GLN A 175 -36.65 -23.34 -6.88
CA GLN A 175 -37.93 -23.14 -7.55
C GLN A 175 -39.14 -22.83 -6.67
N SER A 176 -39.14 -23.32 -5.42
CA SER A 176 -40.21 -23.01 -4.46
C SER A 176 -40.49 -21.51 -4.44
N HIS A 177 -41.75 -21.09 -4.34
CA HIS A 177 -42.29 -19.72 -4.50
C HIS A 177 -41.77 -18.62 -3.52
N GLY A 178 -40.51 -18.68 -3.10
CA GLY A 178 -39.82 -17.69 -2.28
C GLY A 178 -39.03 -16.66 -3.10
N PRO A 179 -38.55 -15.59 -2.45
CA PRO A 179 -37.65 -14.63 -3.07
C PRO A 179 -36.27 -15.23 -3.33
N ALA A 180 -35.63 -14.81 -4.42
CA ALA A 180 -34.24 -15.10 -4.73
C ALA A 180 -33.31 -14.75 -3.55
N ASN A 181 -32.39 -15.64 -3.18
CA ASN A 181 -31.41 -15.37 -2.12
C ASN A 181 -30.25 -14.57 -2.71
N ILE A 182 -30.33 -13.24 -2.58
CA ILE A 182 -29.31 -12.31 -3.07
C ILE A 182 -28.39 -11.90 -1.92
N THR A 183 -27.10 -12.25 -2.04
CA THR A 183 -26.06 -11.91 -1.06
C THR A 183 -24.90 -11.20 -1.76
N THR A 184 -24.41 -10.11 -1.17
CA THR A 184 -23.29 -9.33 -1.72
C THR A 184 -22.07 -9.46 -0.82
N ILE A 185 -20.90 -9.64 -1.43
CA ILE A 185 -19.61 -9.67 -0.73
C ILE A 185 -18.60 -8.77 -1.46
N THR A 186 -17.67 -8.16 -0.73
CA THR A 186 -16.61 -7.32 -1.30
C THR A 186 -15.30 -8.07 -1.20
N VAL A 187 -14.77 -8.52 -2.33
CA VAL A 187 -13.48 -9.22 -2.34
C VAL A 187 -12.39 -8.25 -1.88
N PRO A 188 -11.50 -8.63 -0.94
CA PRO A 188 -10.38 -7.82 -0.48
C PRO A 188 -9.58 -7.21 -1.62
N SER A 189 -9.09 -5.99 -1.41
CA SER A 189 -8.31 -5.31 -2.44
C SER A 189 -6.96 -5.99 -2.64
N LEU A 190 -6.38 -5.89 -3.85
CA LEU A 190 -5.06 -6.46 -4.09
C LEU A 190 -4.00 -5.81 -3.19
N GLU A 191 -4.11 -4.51 -2.92
CA GLU A 191 -3.22 -3.79 -1.98
C GLU A 191 -3.30 -4.35 -0.55
N GLU A 192 -4.52 -4.65 -0.08
CA GLU A 192 -4.76 -5.27 1.22
C GLU A 192 -4.16 -6.69 1.29
N VAL A 193 -4.40 -7.53 0.28
CA VAL A 193 -3.87 -8.90 0.20
C VAL A 193 -2.34 -8.91 0.11
N CYS A 194 -1.74 -8.02 -0.68
CA CYS A 194 -0.29 -7.88 -0.79
C CYS A 194 0.38 -7.27 0.45
N SER A 195 -0.41 -6.69 1.37
CA SER A 195 0.07 -6.17 2.66
C SER A 195 0.07 -7.23 3.78
N MET A 196 -0.49 -8.42 3.51
CA MET A 196 -0.44 -9.57 4.41
C MET A 196 0.89 -10.32 4.23
N ASP A 197 1.27 -11.16 5.22
CA ASP A 197 2.43 -12.06 5.13
C ASP A 197 2.21 -13.26 4.18
N LEU A 198 1.80 -12.95 2.94
CA LEU A 198 1.56 -13.87 1.83
C LEU A 198 2.57 -13.64 0.68
N GLU A 199 3.71 -13.02 0.96
CA GLU A 199 4.74 -12.70 -0.04
C GLU A 199 5.10 -13.91 -0.92
N GLY A 200 4.99 -13.76 -2.23
CA GLY A 200 5.30 -14.81 -3.21
C GLY A 200 4.20 -15.87 -3.41
N THR A 201 3.07 -15.74 -2.71
CA THR A 201 1.92 -16.66 -2.82
C THR A 201 0.94 -16.21 -3.91
N VAL A 202 0.65 -14.90 -3.99
CA VAL A 202 -0.16 -14.26 -5.06
C VAL A 202 0.78 -13.62 -6.09
N LYS A 203 0.55 -13.89 -7.38
CA LYS A 203 1.44 -13.48 -8.48
C LYS A 203 1.41 -11.97 -8.73
N GLU A 204 0.25 -11.36 -8.59
CA GLU A 204 0.00 -9.94 -8.78
C GLU A 204 0.69 -9.10 -7.69
N CYS A 205 0.98 -9.71 -6.53
CA CYS A 205 1.80 -9.15 -5.46
C CYS A 205 3.31 -9.23 -5.72
N ASP A 206 3.76 -9.84 -6.83
CA ASP A 206 5.15 -9.74 -7.25
C ASP A 206 5.48 -8.29 -7.63
N ALA A 207 6.37 -7.72 -6.84
CA ALA A 207 6.98 -6.42 -7.06
C ALA A 207 8.49 -6.55 -6.85
N PRO A 208 9.31 -5.69 -7.48
CA PRO A 208 10.75 -5.79 -7.35
C PRO A 208 11.21 -5.53 -5.90
N LYS A 209 12.33 -6.16 -5.51
CA LYS A 209 12.96 -5.97 -4.19
C LYS A 209 14.24 -5.14 -4.33
N LEU A 210 14.36 -4.15 -3.45
CA LEU A 210 15.50 -3.23 -3.37
C LEU A 210 16.30 -3.47 -2.09
N ARG A 211 17.60 -3.26 -2.18
CA ARG A 211 18.48 -3.05 -1.03
C ARG A 211 19.28 -1.76 -1.20
N VAL A 212 19.60 -1.10 -0.09
CA VAL A 212 20.47 0.07 -0.04
C VAL A 212 21.86 -0.34 0.42
N VAL A 213 22.89 0.11 -0.31
CA VAL A 213 24.30 0.00 0.08
C VAL A 213 24.93 1.38 0.08
N THR A 214 25.41 1.85 1.22
CA THR A 214 26.10 3.14 1.35
C THR A 214 27.60 2.96 1.05
N ASP A 215 28.15 3.70 0.10
CA ASP A 215 29.61 3.78 -0.14
C ASP A 215 30.17 5.11 0.42
N PRO A 216 30.67 5.12 1.68
CA PRO A 216 31.18 6.34 2.29
C PRO A 216 32.51 6.82 1.67
N LYS A 217 33.20 6.02 0.84
CA LYS A 217 34.44 6.45 0.17
C LYS A 217 34.17 7.29 -1.07
N ARG A 218 33.00 7.08 -1.69
CA ARG A 218 32.56 7.80 -2.90
C ARG A 218 31.49 8.86 -2.61
N ASP A 219 31.01 8.95 -1.37
CA ASP A 219 29.88 9.76 -0.94
C ASP A 219 28.62 9.55 -1.81
N VAL A 220 28.29 8.27 -2.03
CA VAL A 220 27.09 7.85 -2.77
C VAL A 220 26.34 6.74 -2.05
N VAL A 221 25.06 6.61 -2.36
CA VAL A 221 24.22 5.49 -1.97
C VAL A 221 23.81 4.71 -3.22
N LEU A 222 23.97 3.40 -3.17
CA LEU A 222 23.63 2.48 -4.25
C LEU A 222 22.28 1.83 -3.92
N LEU A 223 21.28 2.08 -4.76
CA LEU A 223 20.09 1.24 -4.81
C LEU A 223 20.42 0.03 -5.66
N GLN A 224 20.28 -1.18 -5.10
CA GLN A 224 20.56 -2.42 -5.83
C GLN A 224 19.29 -3.27 -5.92
N LEU A 225 19.02 -3.79 -7.12
CA LEU A 225 17.89 -4.65 -7.43
C LEU A 225 18.24 -6.11 -7.10
N GLU A 226 17.52 -6.69 -6.14
CA GLU A 226 17.78 -8.07 -5.71
C GLU A 226 17.24 -9.07 -6.74
N ASN A 227 15.96 -8.94 -7.07
CA ASN A 227 15.27 -9.79 -8.03
C ASN A 227 15.77 -9.55 -9.46
N ALA A 228 15.84 -10.61 -10.26
CA ALA A 228 16.14 -10.46 -11.67
C ALA A 228 14.94 -9.83 -12.40
N ALA A 229 15.17 -8.73 -13.11
CA ALA A 229 14.20 -8.20 -14.06
C ALA A 229 14.07 -9.18 -15.24
N ALA A 230 13.09 -10.08 -15.17
CA ALA A 230 12.85 -11.16 -16.13
C ALA A 230 12.25 -10.64 -17.46
N GLY A 231 12.99 -9.76 -18.14
CA GLY A 231 12.53 -9.02 -19.34
C GLY A 231 11.56 -7.86 -19.05
N LYS A 232 10.96 -7.80 -17.85
CA LYS A 232 10.09 -6.69 -17.41
C LYS A 232 10.91 -5.43 -17.13
N GLU A 233 10.39 -4.27 -17.53
CA GLU A 233 10.91 -2.98 -17.09
C GLU A 233 10.50 -2.71 -15.64
N VAL A 234 11.38 -2.03 -14.90
CA VAL A 234 11.18 -1.65 -13.50
C VAL A 234 10.98 -0.14 -13.44
N MET A 235 9.92 0.27 -12.76
CA MET A 235 9.58 1.66 -12.50
C MET A 235 9.92 1.97 -11.04
N CYS A 236 10.62 3.08 -10.79
CA CYS A 236 10.97 3.52 -9.44
C CYS A 236 10.61 5.00 -9.28
N GLN A 237 9.91 5.34 -8.20
CA GLN A 237 9.55 6.71 -7.85
C GLN A 237 10.06 7.04 -6.45
N MET A 238 10.75 8.17 -6.32
CA MET A 238 11.16 8.70 -5.01
C MET A 238 9.96 9.39 -4.36
N VAL A 239 9.76 9.16 -3.07
CA VAL A 239 8.70 9.77 -2.27
C VAL A 239 9.33 10.37 -1.01
N MET A 240 9.02 11.62 -0.68
CA MET A 240 9.46 12.26 0.56
C MET A 240 8.24 12.68 1.36
N ASP A 241 8.00 12.07 2.53
CA ASP A 241 6.89 12.46 3.43
C ASP A 241 5.55 12.60 2.66
N GLU A 242 5.17 11.54 1.94
CA GLU A 242 3.97 11.44 1.08
C GLU A 242 4.00 12.30 -0.21
N MET A 243 5.01 13.14 -0.43
CA MET A 243 5.17 13.91 -1.68
C MET A 243 5.81 13.03 -2.78
N PRO A 244 5.09 12.72 -3.89
CA PRO A 244 5.66 11.96 -4.99
C PRO A 244 6.59 12.83 -5.83
N GLY A 245 7.86 12.40 -5.96
CA GLY A 245 8.81 12.97 -6.91
C GLY A 245 8.61 12.43 -8.33
N GLU A 246 9.53 12.77 -9.24
CA GLU A 246 9.56 12.15 -10.57
C GLU A 246 9.87 10.65 -10.47
N PHE A 247 9.22 9.86 -11.31
CA PHE A 247 9.55 8.46 -11.50
C PHE A 247 10.61 8.32 -12.59
N PHE A 248 11.46 7.29 -12.48
CA PHE A 248 12.43 6.92 -13.50
C PHE A 248 12.29 5.44 -13.87
N ILE A 249 12.64 5.13 -15.12
CA ILE A 249 12.75 3.75 -15.61
C ILE A 249 14.12 3.24 -15.19
N TRP A 250 14.17 2.07 -14.56
CA TRP A 250 15.43 1.46 -14.15
C TRP A 250 16.30 1.14 -15.38
N PRO A 251 17.60 1.50 -15.42
CA PRO A 251 18.42 1.33 -16.60
C PRO A 251 18.57 -0.15 -17.00
N LYS A 252 18.28 -0.46 -18.28
CA LYS A 252 18.29 -1.84 -18.79
C LYS A 252 19.69 -2.47 -18.64
N GLY A 253 19.73 -3.67 -18.05
CA GLY A 253 20.97 -4.42 -17.80
C GLY A 253 21.72 -4.00 -16.53
N ASN A 254 21.42 -2.86 -15.92
CA ASN A 254 22.03 -2.46 -14.65
C ASN A 254 21.27 -3.10 -13.48
N ARG A 255 22.01 -3.64 -12.51
CA ARG A 255 21.43 -4.08 -11.23
C ARG A 255 21.46 -2.99 -10.16
N GLU A 256 22.05 -1.83 -10.47
CA GLU A 256 22.33 -0.78 -9.48
C GLU A 256 22.09 0.61 -10.06
N VAL A 257 21.57 1.52 -9.22
CA VAL A 257 21.39 2.96 -9.50
C VAL A 257 22.10 3.75 -8.41
N VAL A 258 22.87 4.77 -8.83
CA VAL A 258 23.66 5.62 -7.93
C VAL A 258 22.83 6.84 -7.54
N LEU A 259 22.64 7.05 -6.25
CA LEU A 259 22.07 8.25 -5.66
C LEU A 259 23.18 9.08 -5.00
N PRO A 260 23.25 10.39 -5.26
CA PRO A 260 24.12 11.30 -4.51
C PRO A 260 23.77 11.32 -3.02
N SER A 261 24.77 11.26 -2.13
CA SER A 261 24.58 11.26 -0.66
C SER A 261 23.76 12.46 -0.16
N ASN A 262 23.90 13.63 -0.79
CA ASN A 262 23.13 14.84 -0.49
C ASN A 262 21.63 14.78 -0.83
N THR A 263 21.17 13.81 -1.64
CA THR A 263 19.74 13.61 -1.91
C THR A 263 19.03 12.74 -0.86
N VAL A 264 19.79 12.11 0.02
CA VAL A 264 19.28 11.17 1.02
C VAL A 264 18.72 11.91 2.23
N ALA A 265 17.50 11.54 2.63
CA ALA A 265 16.78 12.16 3.73
C ALA A 265 16.04 11.09 4.57
N PRO A 266 15.76 11.30 5.87
CA PRO A 266 15.13 10.28 6.72
C PRO A 266 13.72 9.83 6.28
N CYS A 267 12.98 10.71 5.60
CA CYS A 267 11.65 10.46 5.04
C CYS A 267 11.67 9.95 3.59
N LEU A 268 12.86 9.76 2.99
CA LEU A 268 12.97 9.30 1.61
C LEU A 268 12.62 7.80 1.53
N CYS A 269 11.53 7.54 0.81
CA CYS A 269 11.06 6.22 0.45
C CYS A 269 11.07 6.05 -1.08
N PHE A 270 10.97 4.80 -1.52
CA PHE A 270 10.90 4.43 -2.93
C PHE A 270 9.64 3.61 -3.16
N GLN A 271 8.78 4.04 -4.08
CA GLN A 271 7.75 3.19 -4.64
C GLN A 271 8.35 2.47 -5.86
N ILE A 272 8.28 1.14 -5.88
CA ILE A 272 8.82 0.32 -6.96
C ILE A 272 7.80 -0.69 -7.47
N TRP A 273 7.71 -0.82 -8.79
CA TRP A 273 6.77 -1.73 -9.47
C TRP A 273 7.30 -2.20 -10.83
N TRP A 274 6.70 -3.27 -11.36
CA TRP A 274 6.93 -3.71 -12.74
C TRP A 274 6.05 -2.89 -13.70
N THR A 275 6.58 -2.52 -14.87
CA THR A 275 5.76 -1.92 -15.94
C THR A 275 4.61 -2.85 -16.31
N GLY A 276 3.37 -2.35 -16.23
CA GLY A 276 2.15 -3.12 -16.47
C GLY A 276 1.52 -3.78 -15.23
N ASN A 277 2.18 -3.77 -14.06
CA ASN A 277 1.53 -4.09 -12.79
C ASN A 277 0.99 -2.80 -12.13
N GLY A 278 -0.18 -2.89 -11.50
CA GLY A 278 -0.75 -1.81 -10.68
C GLY A 278 -0.19 -1.75 -9.26
N VAL A 279 0.32 -2.87 -8.72
CA VAL A 279 0.85 -2.96 -7.36
C VAL A 279 2.19 -2.24 -7.25
N ARG A 280 2.30 -1.34 -6.27
CA ARG A 280 3.53 -0.63 -5.91
C ARG A 280 3.98 -1.07 -4.53
N ARG A 281 5.24 -1.51 -4.40
CA ARG A 281 5.85 -1.74 -3.08
C ARG A 281 6.53 -0.44 -2.62
N GLU A 282 6.19 0.03 -1.43
CA GLU A 282 6.95 1.08 -0.76
C GLU A 282 8.16 0.50 -0.01
N PHE A 283 9.29 1.21 -0.06
CA PHE A 283 10.53 0.85 0.62
C PHE A 283 11.17 2.10 1.24
N CYS A 284 11.22 2.16 2.57
CA CYS A 284 11.72 3.30 3.34
C CYS A 284 13.03 2.99 4.11
N PRO A 285 14.18 2.78 3.43
CA PRO A 285 15.42 2.31 4.06
C PRO A 285 16.07 3.30 5.03
N PHE A 286 15.71 4.57 4.92
CA PHE A 286 16.31 5.69 5.67
C PHE A 286 15.54 6.06 6.94
N LYS A 287 14.33 5.51 7.12
CA LYS A 287 13.49 5.76 8.29
C LYS A 287 14.19 5.26 9.55
N ASN A 288 14.26 6.11 10.57
CA ASN A 288 14.92 5.86 11.86
C ASN A 288 16.44 5.55 11.80
N GLN A 289 17.14 5.81 10.69
CA GLN A 289 18.59 5.65 10.62
C GLN A 289 19.32 6.76 11.42
N PRO A 290 20.24 6.42 12.34
CA PRO A 290 20.99 7.42 13.11
C PRO A 290 21.93 8.23 12.21
N GLY A 291 22.09 9.52 12.52
CA GLY A 291 22.99 10.44 11.80
C GLY A 291 22.51 10.92 10.42
N LEU A 292 21.39 10.42 9.88
CA LEU A 292 20.86 10.96 8.60
C LEU A 292 20.32 12.38 8.73
N VAL A 293 19.78 12.77 9.89
CA VAL A 293 19.35 14.15 10.17
C VAL A 293 20.56 15.10 10.09
N GLU A 294 21.70 14.68 10.65
CA GLU A 294 22.96 15.44 10.58
C GLU A 294 23.46 15.58 9.15
N ARG A 295 23.36 14.53 8.33
CA ARG A 295 23.70 14.61 6.90
C ARG A 295 22.76 15.55 6.15
N MET A 296 21.45 15.50 6.42
CA MET A 296 20.45 16.35 5.76
C MET A 296 20.58 17.84 6.12
N VAL A 297 21.34 18.20 7.16
CA VAL A 297 21.37 19.58 7.71
C VAL A 297 21.68 20.67 6.69
N HIS A 298 22.50 20.37 5.67
CA HIS A 298 22.87 21.31 4.62
C HIS A 298 21.74 21.62 3.62
N ASN A 299 20.71 20.77 3.57
CA ASN A 299 19.49 20.98 2.79
C ASN A 299 18.42 21.73 3.57
N ILE A 300 18.66 22.04 4.85
CA ILE A 300 17.73 22.81 5.68
C ILE A 300 18.09 24.29 5.54
N SER A 301 17.16 25.06 4.98
CA SER A 301 17.29 26.52 4.90
C SER A 301 16.35 27.17 5.91
N VAL A 302 16.86 28.14 6.66
CA VAL A 302 16.06 29.00 7.53
C VAL A 302 16.24 30.44 7.07
N SER A 303 15.14 31.16 6.97
CA SER A 303 15.09 32.55 6.53
C SER A 303 14.12 33.31 7.41
N MET A 304 14.33 34.61 7.60
CA MET A 304 13.39 35.46 8.34
C MET A 304 13.23 36.80 7.62
N ALA A 305 12.00 37.29 7.58
CA ALA A 305 11.59 38.47 6.84
C ALA A 305 10.68 39.34 7.72
N GLU A 306 10.68 40.64 7.47
CA GLU A 306 9.82 41.59 8.17
C GLU A 306 8.45 41.67 7.49
N THR A 307 7.37 41.56 8.26
CA THR A 307 5.99 41.45 7.78
C THR A 307 5.02 42.30 8.61
N GLN A 308 3.94 42.77 7.99
CA GLN A 308 2.83 43.36 8.73
C GLN A 308 1.98 42.26 9.35
N MET A 309 1.83 42.29 10.67
CA MET A 309 0.99 41.40 11.44
C MET A 309 -0.47 41.84 11.40
N ARG A 310 -1.39 40.93 11.76
CA ARG A 310 -2.85 41.19 11.73
C ARG A 310 -3.30 42.32 12.67
N ASP A 311 -2.50 42.67 13.68
CA ASP A 311 -2.75 43.80 14.58
C ASP A 311 -2.21 45.14 14.06
N GLY A 312 -1.72 45.18 12.82
CA GLY A 312 -1.16 46.36 12.16
C GLY A 312 0.28 46.70 12.59
N LYS A 313 0.90 45.90 13.48
CA LYS A 313 2.30 46.09 13.87
C LYS A 313 3.24 45.41 12.88
N THR A 314 4.47 45.90 12.84
CA THR A 314 5.56 45.25 12.12
C THR A 314 6.19 44.18 13.02
N GLY A 315 6.23 42.94 12.53
CA GLY A 315 6.87 41.81 13.19
C GLY A 315 7.74 41.02 12.23
N LEU A 316 8.20 39.85 12.66
CA LEU A 316 9.10 38.99 11.89
C LEU A 316 8.46 37.63 11.62
N THR A 317 8.46 37.21 10.36
CA THR A 317 8.10 35.85 9.97
C THR A 317 9.37 35.04 9.72
N CYS A 318 9.50 33.88 10.37
CA CYS A 318 10.58 32.93 10.18
C CYS A 318 10.08 31.72 9.39
N ASN A 319 10.74 31.43 8.27
CA ASN A 319 10.44 30.34 7.36
C ASN A 319 11.55 29.29 7.44
N VAL A 320 11.19 28.04 7.75
CA VAL A 320 12.08 26.87 7.78
C VAL A 320 11.69 25.96 6.63
N THR A 321 12.63 25.67 5.72
CA THR A 321 12.44 24.73 4.61
C THR A 321 13.33 23.50 4.80
N ALA A 322 12.77 22.30 4.65
CA ALA A 322 13.50 21.04 4.77
C ALA A 322 12.91 19.95 3.85
N PRO A 323 13.72 18.97 3.38
CA PRO A 323 13.22 17.84 2.57
C PRO A 323 12.19 16.97 3.30
N CYS A 324 12.30 16.87 4.62
CA CYS A 324 11.39 16.12 5.49
C CYS A 324 10.77 17.02 6.56
N ARG A 325 9.64 16.61 7.12
CA ARG A 325 9.07 17.18 8.34
C ARG A 325 10.04 16.97 9.51
N LEU A 326 10.26 18.02 10.29
CA LEU A 326 11.22 18.02 11.40
C LEU A 326 10.53 18.26 12.74
N GLU A 327 11.09 17.65 13.79
CA GLU A 327 10.87 18.11 15.16
C GLU A 327 12.05 18.99 15.57
N ALA A 328 11.78 20.23 15.97
CA ALA A 328 12.81 21.21 16.30
C ALA A 328 12.29 22.29 17.27
N GLU A 329 13.21 23.03 17.87
CA GLU A 329 12.92 24.29 18.56
C GLU A 329 13.59 25.43 17.80
N VAL A 330 12.89 26.55 17.61
CA VAL A 330 13.40 27.77 16.95
C VAL A 330 13.21 28.95 17.90
N TRP A 331 14.24 29.78 18.07
CA TRP A 331 14.19 30.98 18.91
C TRP A 331 14.98 32.13 18.30
N LEU A 332 14.69 33.33 18.78
CA LEU A 332 15.47 34.53 18.47
C LEU A 332 16.65 34.64 19.43
N CYS A 333 17.78 35.12 18.93
CA CYS A 333 18.95 35.45 19.75
C CYS A 333 19.54 36.80 19.33
N GLU A 334 20.13 37.54 20.27
CA GLU A 334 20.83 38.79 20.00
C GLU A 334 22.35 38.60 20.05
N LYS A 335 23.06 39.06 19.02
CA LYS A 335 24.52 38.91 18.90
C LYS A 335 25.24 40.16 19.42
N GLY A 336 25.84 40.03 20.61
CA GLY A 336 26.47 41.15 21.33
C GLY A 336 27.71 41.76 20.67
N GLN A 337 28.51 40.96 19.95
CA GLN A 337 29.69 41.39 19.18
C GLN A 337 29.91 40.49 17.95
N PRO A 338 30.59 40.96 16.88
CA PRO A 338 31.05 40.10 15.80
C PRO A 338 31.87 38.92 16.36
N GLY A 339 31.58 37.69 15.93
CA GLY A 339 32.20 36.47 16.47
C GLY A 339 31.74 36.01 17.87
N GLY A 340 30.99 36.83 18.62
CA GLY A 340 30.49 36.47 19.94
C GLY A 340 29.36 35.42 19.93
N GLN A 341 29.13 34.78 21.08
CA GLN A 341 28.00 33.89 21.30
C GLN A 341 26.67 34.67 21.19
N CYS A 342 25.63 34.01 20.68
CA CYS A 342 24.30 34.61 20.55
C CYS A 342 23.49 34.33 21.83
N GLU A 343 22.92 35.36 22.45
CA GLU A 343 22.14 35.23 23.69
C GLU A 343 20.64 35.10 23.35
N GLU A 344 19.95 34.09 23.90
CA GLU A 344 18.53 33.84 23.61
C GLU A 344 17.64 35.00 24.11
N VAL A 345 16.76 35.46 23.22
CA VAL A 345 15.70 36.40 23.57
C VAL A 345 14.62 35.62 24.31
N TRP A 346 14.56 35.80 25.64
CA TRP A 346 13.62 35.10 26.52
C TRP A 346 12.17 35.18 26.04
N GLY A 347 11.49 34.03 26.07
CA GLY A 347 10.10 33.91 25.63
C GLY A 347 9.89 33.85 24.11
N SER A 348 10.95 33.93 23.29
CA SER A 348 10.83 33.81 21.84
C SER A 348 10.73 32.37 21.33
N ARG A 349 11.07 31.36 22.14
CA ARG A 349 11.18 29.97 21.69
C ARG A 349 9.83 29.37 21.24
N GLN A 350 9.82 28.82 20.03
CA GLN A 350 8.71 28.11 19.40
C GLN A 350 9.12 26.68 19.07
N ARG A 351 8.17 25.74 19.10
CA ARG A 351 8.41 24.33 18.77
C ARG A 351 7.78 23.97 17.43
N LEU A 352 8.57 23.32 16.59
CA LEU A 352 8.17 22.71 15.34
C LEU A 352 7.89 21.24 15.64
N HIS A 353 6.67 20.80 15.37
CA HIS A 353 6.28 19.40 15.48
C HIS A 353 6.33 18.73 14.11
N ASN A 354 6.61 17.43 14.07
CA ASN A 354 6.78 16.65 12.83
C ASN A 354 5.46 16.10 12.24
N HIS A 355 4.31 16.36 12.89
CA HIS A 355 3.00 15.87 12.46
C HIS A 355 2.40 16.70 11.31
N ALA A 356 1.51 16.11 10.51
CA ALA A 356 0.89 16.77 9.35
C ALA A 356 0.14 18.07 9.71
N ASP A 357 -0.54 18.10 10.86
CA ASP A 357 -1.32 19.27 11.32
C ASP A 357 -0.45 20.45 11.81
N ALA A 358 0.88 20.28 11.90
CA ALA A 358 1.78 21.21 12.57
C ALA A 358 2.27 22.37 11.67
N SER A 359 1.36 23.11 11.05
CA SER A 359 1.64 24.32 10.24
C SER A 359 2.59 24.14 9.04
N TRP A 360 2.96 22.91 8.68
CA TRP A 360 3.77 22.62 7.52
C TRP A 360 2.97 22.80 6.21
N ARG A 361 3.63 23.34 5.20
CA ARG A 361 3.10 23.51 3.84
C ARG A 361 3.99 22.75 2.87
N ILE A 362 3.38 22.03 1.93
CA ILE A 362 4.09 21.37 0.84
C ILE A 362 4.56 22.42 -0.17
N THR A 363 5.80 22.29 -0.64
CA THR A 363 6.40 23.11 -1.71
C THR A 363 7.14 22.22 -2.70
N PRO A 364 7.46 22.68 -3.92
CA PRO A 364 8.25 21.90 -4.89
C PRO A 364 9.66 21.50 -4.41
N TYR A 365 10.14 22.08 -3.31
CA TYR A 365 11.48 21.86 -2.76
C TYR A 365 11.46 21.19 -1.37
N GLY A 366 10.32 20.61 -0.97
CA GLY A 366 10.12 19.98 0.34
C GLY A 366 9.07 20.70 1.19
N HIS A 367 9.16 20.57 2.51
CA HIS A 367 8.22 21.18 3.44
C HIS A 367 8.69 22.57 3.89
N LEU A 368 7.73 23.48 4.05
CA LEU A 368 7.90 24.83 4.58
C LEU A 368 7.09 24.98 5.88
N TRP A 369 7.76 25.28 6.99
CA TRP A 369 7.13 25.77 8.21
C TRP A 369 7.29 27.29 8.30
N ALA A 370 6.26 27.98 8.81
CA ALA A 370 6.29 29.42 9.04
C ALA A 370 5.85 29.76 10.48
N GLY A 371 6.68 30.51 11.20
CA GLY A 371 6.41 31.03 12.53
C GLY A 371 6.49 32.55 12.57
N GLU A 372 5.85 33.16 13.58
CA GLU A 372 5.73 34.61 13.72
C GLU A 372 6.30 35.07 15.08
N PHE A 373 7.16 36.09 15.06
CA PHE A 373 7.69 36.76 16.25
C PHE A 373 7.22 38.21 16.30
N ASN A 374 6.51 38.59 17.37
CA ASN A 374 6.03 39.96 17.57
C ASN A 374 7.13 40.86 18.17
N VAL A 375 8.22 41.01 17.43
CA VAL A 375 9.31 41.94 17.70
C VAL A 375 9.77 42.62 16.41
N SER A 376 10.20 43.87 16.49
CA SER A 376 10.71 44.63 15.34
C SER A 376 12.09 44.14 14.91
N SER A 377 12.39 44.27 13.61
CA SER A 377 13.70 43.93 13.07
C SER A 377 14.84 44.73 13.73
N LYS A 378 15.94 44.06 14.07
CA LYS A 378 17.18 44.69 14.56
C LYS A 378 18.41 44.07 13.87
N PRO A 379 19.44 44.85 13.52
CA PRO A 379 20.69 44.37 12.90
C PRO A 379 21.47 43.27 13.65
N ARG A 380 21.16 43.03 14.93
CA ARG A 380 21.82 42.04 15.80
C ARG A 380 20.96 40.81 16.09
N LEU A 381 19.72 40.78 15.59
CA LEU A 381 18.77 39.73 15.86
C LEU A 381 18.95 38.60 14.83
N CYS A 382 19.27 37.41 15.32
CA CYS A 382 19.48 36.23 14.50
C CYS A 382 18.52 35.11 14.94
N VAL A 383 18.32 34.11 14.08
CA VAL A 383 17.49 32.94 14.40
C VAL A 383 18.39 31.76 14.68
N GLN A 384 18.11 31.06 15.78
CA GLN A 384 18.72 29.77 16.10
C GLN A 384 17.65 28.67 16.10
N MET A 385 18.05 27.49 15.68
CA MET A 385 17.23 26.29 15.62
C MET A 385 18.00 25.10 16.20
N LYS A 386 17.34 24.28 17.00
CA LYS A 386 17.85 22.97 17.45
C LYS A 386 16.92 21.88 16.96
N ILE A 387 17.45 20.98 16.14
CA ILE A 387 16.71 19.85 15.58
C ILE A 387 16.81 18.67 16.55
N ALA A 388 15.71 17.94 16.75
CA ALA A 388 15.72 16.72 17.54
C ALA A 388 16.64 15.67 16.88
N GLY A 389 17.49 15.03 17.69
CA GLY A 389 18.46 14.05 17.20
C GLY A 389 19.76 14.63 16.62
N MET A 390 20.02 15.93 16.76
CA MET A 390 21.34 16.55 16.50
C MET A 390 21.97 17.09 17.78
N GLU A 391 23.30 16.98 17.89
CA GLU A 391 24.05 17.58 19.01
C GLU A 391 24.26 19.10 18.83
N SER A 392 24.32 19.58 17.58
CA SER A 392 24.55 20.98 17.22
C SER A 392 23.29 21.73 16.80
N SER A 393 23.26 23.04 17.03
CA SER A 393 22.21 23.94 16.53
C SER A 393 22.54 24.51 15.15
N VAL A 394 21.50 24.73 14.34
CA VAL A 394 21.56 25.37 13.03
C VAL A 394 21.12 26.83 13.18
N GLY A 395 21.83 27.77 12.57
CA GLY A 395 21.51 29.20 12.67
C GLY A 395 21.23 29.84 11.32
N ALA A 396 20.36 30.85 11.30
CA ALA A 396 20.10 31.67 10.13
C ALA A 396 20.10 33.17 10.44
N SER A 397 20.29 33.92 9.35
CA SER A 397 20.58 35.36 9.36
C SER A 397 19.44 36.16 8.76
N VAL A 398 19.00 37.21 9.45
CA VAL A 398 18.26 38.30 8.80
C VAL A 398 19.24 39.37 8.39
N SER A 399 19.69 39.27 7.14
CA SER A 399 20.53 40.26 6.45
C SER A 399 21.94 40.49 7.04
N ILE A 400 22.17 40.24 8.34
CA ILE A 400 23.44 40.49 9.06
C ILE A 400 23.65 39.42 10.16
N CYS A 401 23.90 38.17 9.78
CA CYS A 401 24.48 37.17 10.70
C CYS A 401 25.38 36.11 10.00
N ARG A 402 25.73 36.32 8.72
CA ARG A 402 26.62 35.43 7.95
C ARG A 402 28.07 35.86 8.10
N LEU A 403 28.75 35.36 9.13
CA LEU A 403 30.21 35.36 9.25
C LEU A 403 30.61 34.23 10.21
N SER A 404 31.44 33.32 9.70
CA SER A 404 32.01 32.07 10.30
C SER A 404 31.46 30.75 9.76
N LEU A 405 31.73 30.49 8.49
CA LEU A 405 32.22 29.19 8.01
C LEU A 405 33.26 29.51 6.93
N GLU A 406 34.53 29.54 7.32
CA GLU A 406 35.65 29.60 6.39
C GLU A 406 35.81 28.23 5.72
N MET A 407 35.43 28.15 4.45
CA MET A 407 36.09 27.29 3.48
C MET A 407 36.54 28.17 2.33
N GLU A 408 37.77 27.99 1.89
CA GLU A 408 38.39 28.81 0.85
C GLU A 408 37.60 28.75 -0.47
N PRO A 409 37.56 29.84 -1.24
CA PRO A 409 36.83 29.88 -2.50
C PRO A 409 37.59 29.11 -3.60
N ALA A 410 37.22 27.86 -3.83
CA ALA A 410 37.45 27.24 -5.14
C ALA A 410 36.62 28.01 -6.20
N PRO A 411 37.20 28.38 -7.35
CA PRO A 411 36.57 29.33 -8.26
C PRO A 411 35.35 28.74 -8.99
N PHE A 412 34.23 29.45 -8.93
CA PHE A 412 33.05 29.20 -9.75
C PHE A 412 33.39 29.40 -11.24
N TYR A 413 33.58 28.31 -11.98
CA TYR A 413 33.42 28.33 -13.43
C TYR A 413 31.96 28.09 -13.79
N TRP A 414 31.33 29.10 -14.39
CA TRP A 414 30.11 28.92 -15.16
C TRP A 414 30.44 28.02 -16.36
N ILE A 415 29.86 26.82 -16.42
CA ILE A 415 29.88 25.99 -17.61
C ILE A 415 28.44 25.79 -18.08
N THR A 416 28.10 26.56 -19.11
CA THR A 416 26.96 26.28 -19.98
C THR A 416 27.10 24.88 -20.58
N ALA A 417 26.04 24.08 -20.50
CA ALA A 417 26.01 22.73 -21.04
C ALA A 417 26.01 22.76 -22.59
N HIS A 418 27.18 22.84 -23.19
CA HIS A 418 27.36 22.56 -24.61
C HIS A 418 27.47 21.06 -24.84
N PHE A 419 26.50 20.50 -25.57
CA PHE A 419 26.65 19.21 -26.21
C PHE A 419 27.83 19.25 -27.20
N PHE A 420 28.83 18.40 -26.99
CA PHE A 420 29.75 17.99 -28.05
C PHE A 420 29.95 16.49 -28.02
N VAL A 421 29.37 15.83 -29.02
CA VAL A 421 29.79 14.49 -29.45
C VAL A 421 31.19 14.62 -30.04
N LEU A 422 32.16 13.86 -29.56
CA LEU A 422 33.36 13.58 -30.35
C LEU A 422 33.89 12.17 -30.10
N THR A 423 34.05 11.47 -31.22
CA THR A 423 34.70 10.18 -31.40
C THR A 423 36.20 10.26 -31.13
N GLY A 424 36.83 9.16 -30.68
CA GLY A 424 38.28 9.02 -30.81
C GLY A 424 38.97 8.04 -29.86
N SER A 425 39.49 6.94 -30.42
CA SER A 425 40.64 6.19 -29.90
C SER A 425 41.35 5.61 -31.13
N LEU A 426 42.55 6.10 -31.46
CA LEU A 426 43.87 5.48 -31.14
C LEU A 426 44.10 4.20 -31.97
N PHE A 427 45.27 3.93 -32.59
CA PHE A 427 46.65 4.35 -32.32
C PHE A 427 47.56 4.13 -33.58
N THR A 428 48.84 4.53 -33.49
CA THR A 428 50.06 4.01 -34.19
C THR A 428 50.79 4.83 -35.28
N THR A 429 51.81 5.57 -34.84
CA THR A 429 53.23 5.59 -35.31
C THR A 429 53.60 5.39 -36.80
N ARG A 430 54.28 6.39 -37.41
CA ARG A 430 55.73 6.36 -37.80
C ARG A 430 56.16 7.54 -38.69
N GLY A 431 57.34 8.11 -38.39
CA GLY A 431 58.41 8.51 -39.33
C GLY A 431 58.15 9.58 -40.44
N PRO A 432 58.90 10.69 -40.48
CA PRO A 432 58.81 11.67 -41.57
C PRO A 432 59.79 11.41 -42.73
N GLN A 433 59.36 11.59 -43.98
CA GLN A 433 60.24 11.96 -45.10
C GLN A 433 59.54 12.82 -46.17
N ARG A 434 60.34 13.71 -46.77
CA ARG A 434 59.99 14.53 -47.94
C ARG A 434 60.04 13.68 -49.22
N LYS A 435 59.17 13.95 -50.21
CA LYS A 435 59.60 14.43 -51.55
C LYS A 435 58.44 14.78 -52.50
N TYR A 436 58.82 15.49 -53.55
CA TYR A 436 58.04 16.10 -54.63
C TYR A 436 57.46 15.13 -55.67
N ALA A 437 56.52 15.68 -56.46
CA ALA A 437 56.05 15.25 -57.79
C ALA A 437 55.21 13.96 -57.85
N GLY A 438 54.23 13.82 -58.76
CA GLY A 438 53.69 14.79 -59.73
C GLY A 438 53.19 14.10 -61.02
N GLY A 439 52.06 14.55 -61.56
CA GLY A 439 51.51 14.11 -62.85
C GLY A 439 50.73 12.79 -62.82
N GLY A 440 49.60 12.74 -63.53
CA GLY A 440 48.68 11.61 -63.61
C GLY A 440 47.24 12.09 -63.72
#